data_AF-A0A8T5M0U4-F1
#
_entry.id   AF-A0A8T5M0U4-F1
#
_cell.length_a   1.000
_cell.length_b   1.000
_cell.length_c   1.000
_cell.angle_alpha   90.00
_cell.angle_beta   90.00
_cell.angle_gamma   90.00
#
_symmetry.space_group_name_H-M   'P 1'
#
loop_
_entity.id
_entity.type
_entity.pdbx_description
1 polymer ?
#
loop_
_entity_poly.entity_id
_entity_poly.type
_entity_poly.pdbx_seq_one_letter_code
_entity_poly.pdbx_strand_id
1 'polypeptide(L)' 'MTVSTKTKRLGGSLMAIIPKKVVKKLELRENESIEIRVKRPQKSYFGICKGVSAFKEVDRFDRK' A
#
# COMPACT_ATOMS: atom_id res chain seq x y z
N MET A 1 -10.58 -7.93 10.76
CA MET A 1 -10.92 -7.51 9.39
C MET A 1 -9.90 -6.47 8.94
N THR A 2 -9.33 -6.61 7.74
CA THR A 2 -8.37 -5.64 7.20
C THR A 2 -9.00 -4.89 6.03
N VAL A 3 -8.91 -3.57 6.05
CA VAL A 3 -9.37 -2.71 4.95
C VAL A 3 -8.22 -1.81 4.51
N SER A 4 -8.05 -1.66 3.20
CA SER A 4 -7.12 -0.69 2.61
C SER A 4 -7.88 0.57 2.24
N THR A 5 -7.37 1.73 2.63
CA THR A 5 -7.90 3.04 2.23
C THR A 5 -6.76 3.91 1.75
N LYS A 6 -7.08 4.91 0.92
CA LYS A 6 -6.11 5.93 0.51
C LYS A 6 -6.07 7.01 1.59
N THR A 7 -4.86 7.32 2.05
CA THR A 7 -4.64 8.44 2.96
C THR A 7 -4.67 9.76 2.20
N LYS A 8 -5.12 10.82 2.87
CA LYS A 8 -5.04 12.20 2.40
C LYS A 8 -4.19 13.02 3.36
N ARG A 9 -3.46 14.01 2.84
CA ARG A 9 -2.71 14.95 3.68
C ARG A 9 -3.67 15.99 4.28
N LEU A 10 -3.52 16.26 5.56
CA LEU A 10 -4.25 17.27 6.30
C LEU A 10 -3.26 17.94 7.25
N GLY A 11 -2.76 19.12 6.87
CA GLY A 11 -1.67 19.81 7.57
C GLY A 11 -0.38 19.00 7.60
N GLY A 12 0.15 18.79 8.81
CA GLY A 12 1.32 17.95 9.09
C GLY A 12 1.03 16.45 9.20
N SER A 13 -0.23 16.04 9.06
CA SER A 13 -0.68 14.67 9.34
C SER A 13 -1.33 14.01 8.12
N LEU A 14 -1.57 12.70 8.24
CA LEU A 14 -2.34 11.91 7.28
C LEU A 14 -3.70 11.55 7.90
N MET A 15 -4.76 11.77 7.13
CA MET A 15 -6.11 11.32 7.45
C MET A 15 -6.45 10.09 6.61
N ALA A 16 -7.03 9.08 7.26
CA ALA A 16 -7.59 7.89 6.63
C ALA A 16 -9.11 7.87 6.86
N ILE A 17 -9.90 7.71 5.80
CA ILE A 17 -11.35 7.59 5.93
C ILE A 17 -11.68 6.14 6.27
N ILE A 18 -12.38 5.93 7.38
CA ILE A 18 -12.94 4.63 7.76
C ILE A 18 -14.21 4.39 6.92
N PRO A 19 -14.27 3.33 6.09
CA PRO A 19 -15.43 3.09 5.25
C PRO A 19 -16.70 2.82 6.08
N LYS A 20 -17.87 3.27 5.61
CA LYS A 20 -19.18 3.11 6.28
C LYS A 20 -19.47 1.67 6.74
N LYS A 21 -19.06 0.66 5.94
CA LYS A 21 -19.21 -0.76 6.29
C LYS A 21 -18.48 -1.16 7.57
N VAL A 22 -17.33 -0.53 7.84
CA VAL A 22 -16.52 -0.78 9.04
C VAL A 22 -17.14 -0.05 10.24
N VAL A 23 -17.53 1.21 10.04
CA VAL A 23 -18.22 2.02 11.06
C VAL A 23 -19.46 1.30 11.57
N LYS A 24 -20.32 0.81 10.67
CA LYS A 24 -21.54 0.07 11.04
C LYS A 24 -21.25 -1.25 11.75
N LYS A 25 -20.23 -2.00 11.29
CA LYS A 25 -19.93 -3.33 11.82
C LYS A 25 -19.28 -3.28 13.20
N LEU A 26 -18.48 -2.25 13.46
CA LEU A 26 -17.77 -2.06 14.73
C LEU A 26 -18.45 -1.01 15.62
N GLU A 27 -19.62 -0.51 15.21
CA GLU A 27 -20.42 0.50 15.91
C GLU A 27 -19.63 1.75 16.34
N LEU A 28 -18.65 2.14 15.52
CA LEU A 28 -17.75 3.26 15.82
C LEU A 28 -18.53 4.57 15.89
N ARG A 29 -18.19 5.38 16.88
CA ARG A 29 -18.81 6.69 17.11
C ARG A 29 -17.83 7.83 16.84
N GLU A 30 -18.39 9.02 16.66
CA GLU A 30 -17.58 10.24 16.59
C GLU A 30 -16.87 10.46 17.93
N ASN A 31 -15.64 10.97 17.87
CA ASN A 31 -14.78 11.26 19.05
C ASN A 31 -14.37 10.04 19.88
N GLU A 32 -14.51 8.84 19.34
CA GLU A 32 -14.02 7.63 19.98
C GLU A 32 -12.52 7.41 19.71
N SER A 33 -11.76 7.06 20.74
CA SER A 33 -10.36 6.66 20.60
C SER A 33 -10.26 5.24 20.05
N ILE A 34 -9.45 5.06 19.01
CA ILE A 34 -9.25 3.76 18.36
C ILE A 34 -7.76 3.42 18.22
N GLU A 35 -7.43 2.13 18.29
CA GLU A 35 -6.09 1.63 17.92
C GLU A 35 -5.99 1.48 16.39
N ILE A 36 -4.92 2.01 15.80
CA ILE A 36 -4.66 1.90 14.36
C ILE A 36 -3.37 1.12 14.13
N ARG A 37 -3.48 -0.02 13.43
CA ARG A 37 -2.32 -0.77 12.93
C ARG A 37 -2.06 -0.43 11.47
N VAL A 38 -0.92 0.22 11.21
CA VAL A 38 -0.51 0.62 9.86
C VAL A 38 0.39 -0.44 9.26
N LYS A 39 0.01 -0.98 8.09
CA LYS A 39 0.85 -1.88 7.30
C LYS A 39 1.11 -1.26 5.93
N ARG A 40 2.38 -1.06 5.57
CA ARG A 40 2.73 -0.68 4.20
C ARG A 40 2.49 -1.87 3.28
N PRO A 41 1.69 -1.73 2.20
CA PRO A 41 1.57 -2.79 1.22
C PRO A 41 2.95 -3.00 0.58
N GLN A 42 3.48 -4.23 0.67
CA GLN A 42 4.67 -4.59 -0.08
C GLN A 42 4.28 -4.81 -1.54
N LYS A 43 5.12 -4.35 -2.46
CA LYS A 43 4.98 -4.70 -3.87
C LYS A 43 5.15 -6.21 -3.98
N SER A 44 4.22 -6.86 -4.68
CA SER A 44 4.43 -8.26 -5.06
C SER A 44 5.57 -8.31 -6.07
N TYR A 45 6.62 -9.07 -5.78
CA TYR A 45 7.68 -9.38 -6.74
C TYR A 45 7.24 -10.42 -7.78
N PHE A 46 6.06 -11.01 -7.61
CA PHE A 46 5.50 -11.95 -8.56
C PHE A 46 5.23 -11.26 -9.89
N GLY A 47 6.00 -11.63 -10.91
CA GLY A 47 5.92 -11.04 -12.25
C GLY A 47 6.62 -9.68 -12.39
N ILE A 48 7.47 -9.26 -11.45
CA ILE A 48 8.22 -8.00 -11.60
C ILE A 48 9.16 -7.99 -12.81
N CYS A 49 9.64 -9.18 -13.22
CA CYS A 49 10.43 -9.38 -14.42
C CYS A 49 9.58 -9.86 -15.62
N LYS A 50 8.23 -9.77 -15.55
CA LYS A 50 7.37 -10.22 -16.65
C LYS A 50 7.55 -9.25 -17.82
N GLY A 51 8.15 -9.72 -18.91
CA GLY A 51 8.54 -8.91 -20.07
C GLY A 51 10.03 -8.55 -20.12
N VAL A 52 10.81 -8.90 -19.10
CA VAL A 52 12.28 -8.86 -19.17
C VAL A 52 12.74 -10.16 -19.82
N SER A 53 13.35 -10.07 -21.00
CA SER A 53 13.94 -11.23 -21.68
C SER A 53 15.20 -11.71 -20.96
N ALA A 54 15.56 -12.98 -21.17
CA ALA A 54 16.84 -13.49 -20.70
C ALA A 54 17.99 -12.63 -21.24
N PHE A 55 19.01 -12.42 -20.40
CA PHE A 55 20.22 -11.70 -20.77
C PHE A 55 20.90 -12.42 -21.93
N LYS A 56 21.19 -11.70 -23.01
CA LYS A 56 21.89 -12.21 -24.19
C LYS A 56 23.33 -11.71 -24.19
N GLU A 57 24.17 -12.38 -24.96
CA GLU A 57 25.58 -11.98 -25.13
C GLU A 57 25.73 -10.55 -25.64
N VAL A 58 24.77 -10.06 -26.43
CA VAL A 58 24.71 -8.66 -26.91
C VAL A 58 24.48 -7.63 -25.79
N ASP A 59 23.94 -8.06 -24.64
CA ASP A 59 23.72 -7.21 -23.49
C ASP A 59 24.98 -7.09 -22.61
N ARG A 60 26.06 -7.81 -22.96
CA ARG A 60 27.33 -7.80 -22.24
C ARG A 60 27.98 -6.42 -22.35
N PHE A 61 28.08 -5.73 -21.22
CA PHE A 61 28.78 -4.45 -21.13
C PHE A 61 30.29 -4.68 -21.03
N ASP A 62 31.01 -4.54 -22.14
CA ASP A 62 32.47 -4.54 -22.15
C ASP A 62 33.00 -3.14 -21.84
N ARG A 63 33.73 -3.00 -20.73
CA ARG A 63 34.50 -1.78 -20.41
C ARG A 63 35.68 -1.69 -21.36
N LYS A 64 35.79 -0.60 -22.12
CA LYS A 64 37.05 -0.14 -22.72
C LYS A 64 37.82 0.73 -21.74
#